data_AF-A0A962CIT9-F1
#
_entry.id   AF-A0A962CIT9-F1
#
_cell.length_a   1.000
_cell.length_b   1.000
_cell.length_c   1.000
_cell.angle_alpha   90.00
_cell.angle_beta   90.00
_cell.angle_gamma   90.00
#
_symmetry.space_group_name_H-M   'P 1'
#
loop_
_entity.id
_entity.type
_entity.pdbx_description
1 polymer ?
#
loop_
_entity_poly.entity_id
_entity_poly.type
_entity_poly.pdbx_seq_one_letter_code
_entity_poly.pdbx_strand_id
1 'polypeptide(L)'
;FAAFVLMSALLFTQSIGYTLLVSSCLIVLLATLNALEPAPLDRNRPLGAELRTAALLLGLGVPLAAAAFLFTPRLGSPLWGAPGAFSEARTGLDDRMSPGSMTELLVDDSPAFRVHFETAVPAASARYFRSIVLPRFDGTTWTRRETPAQPELEPVVGETPPIDYEVTFEPSHRPWLVALDVPVSADTGLRMRPDRTLSA
;
A
#
# COMPACT_ATOMS: atom_id res chain seq x y z
N PHE A 1 12.81 3.70 30.61
CA PHE A 1 11.63 4.50 30.21
C PHE A 1 11.96 5.51 29.10
N ALA A 2 12.96 6.38 29.26
CA ALA A 2 13.30 7.38 28.24
C ALA A 2 13.66 6.81 26.85
N ALA A 3 14.34 5.65 26.77
CA ALA A 3 14.59 4.96 25.51
C ALA A 3 13.30 4.56 24.77
N PHE A 4 12.25 4.15 25.50
CA PHE A 4 10.95 3.80 24.91
C PHE A 4 10.26 5.02 24.30
N VAL A 5 10.28 6.16 24.98
CA VAL A 5 9.71 7.42 24.46
C VAL A 5 10.45 7.87 23.20
N LEU A 6 11.77 7.71 23.17
CA LEU A 6 12.58 8.03 21.99
C LEU A 6 12.22 7.15 20.79
N MET A 7 12.00 5.86 21.04
CA MET A 7 11.63 4.90 19.99
C MET A 7 10.17 5.05 19.53
N SER A 8 9.23 5.36 20.43
CA SER A 8 7.83 5.59 20.04
C SER A 8 7.67 6.80 19.12
N ALA A 9 8.58 7.77 19.21
CA ALA A 9 8.61 8.93 18.32
C ALA A 9 8.81 8.54 16.84
N LEU A 10 9.53 7.45 16.56
CA LEU A 10 9.73 6.90 15.21
C LEU A 10 8.47 6.28 14.61
N LEU A 11 7.43 6.03 15.41
CA LEU A 11 6.13 5.55 14.91
C LEU A 11 5.37 6.63 14.15
N PHE A 12 5.66 7.91 14.43
CA PHE A 12 4.96 9.04 13.82
C PHE A 12 5.73 9.65 12.64
N THR A 13 7.07 9.70 12.71
CA THR A 13 7.91 10.32 11.68
C THR A 13 9.13 9.46 11.37
N GLN A 14 9.32 9.11 10.10
CA GLN A 14 10.41 8.23 9.64
C GLN A 14 11.35 8.91 8.64
N SER A 15 11.60 10.21 8.79
CA SER A 15 12.56 10.91 7.92
C SER A 15 14.01 10.62 8.35
N ILE A 16 14.94 10.76 7.39
CA ILE A 16 16.39 10.57 7.64
C ILE A 16 16.87 11.52 8.73
N GLY A 17 16.48 12.80 8.67
CA GLY A 17 16.85 13.80 9.67
C GLY A 17 16.31 13.47 11.05
N TYR A 18 15.07 13.00 11.15
CA TYR A 18 14.46 12.60 12.42
C TYR A 18 15.16 11.37 13.02
N THR A 19 15.52 10.40 12.18
CA THR A 19 16.27 9.20 12.59
C THR A 19 17.64 9.55 13.15
N LEU A 20 18.36 10.50 12.53
CA LEU A 20 19.65 10.98 13.04
C LEU A 20 19.52 11.70 14.38
N LEU A 21 18.47 12.51 14.54
CA LEU A 21 18.18 13.21 15.81
C LEU A 21 17.90 12.20 16.94
N VAL A 22 17.00 11.24 16.71
CA VAL A 22 16.69 10.17 17.67
C VAL A 22 17.95 9.36 18.00
N SER A 23 18.75 8.99 17.00
CA SER A 23 20.01 8.26 17.24
C SER A 23 20.99 9.06 18.10
N SER A 24 21.11 10.37 17.87
CA SER A 24 21.98 11.26 18.65
C SER A 24 21.52 11.34 20.12
N CYS A 25 20.22 11.48 20.36
CA CYS A 25 19.66 11.46 21.70
C CYS A 25 19.86 10.10 22.39
N LEU A 26 19.79 9.00 21.64
CA LEU A 26 20.02 7.65 22.17
C LEU A 26 21.48 7.46 22.61
N ILE A 27 22.45 8.00 21.87
CA ILE A 27 23.87 7.99 22.25
C ILE A 27 24.08 8.73 23.57
N VAL A 28 23.48 9.90 23.74
CA VAL A 28 23.57 10.67 25.00
C VAL A 28 22.96 9.86 26.14
N LEU A 29 21.80 9.23 25.94
CA LEU A 29 21.14 8.41 26.94
C LEU A 29 21.96 7.15 27.32
N LEU A 30 22.59 6.49 26.35
CA LEU A 30 23.47 5.35 26.60
C LEU A 30 24.73 5.78 27.36
N ALA A 31 25.30 6.93 27.01
CA ALA A 31 26.46 7.48 27.71
C ALA A 31 26.13 7.85 29.16
N THR A 32 24.95 8.41 29.43
CA THR A 32 24.53 8.69 30.82
C THR A 32 24.27 7.40 31.59
N LEU A 33 23.64 6.38 31.01
CA LEU A 33 23.47 5.08 31.66
C LEU A 33 24.81 4.42 32.00
N ASN A 34 25.78 4.47 31.08
CA ASN A 34 27.12 3.93 31.30
C ASN A 34 27.87 4.71 32.40
N ALA A 35 27.66 6.02 32.49
CA ALA A 35 28.23 6.85 33.56
C ALA A 35 27.58 6.62 34.93
N LEU A 36 26.32 6.19 34.98
CA LEU A 36 25.60 5.88 36.22
C LEU A 36 25.84 4.45 36.72
N GLU A 37 26.49 3.58 35.94
CA GLU A 37 26.80 2.22 36.35
C GLU A 37 27.75 2.24 37.58
N PRO A 38 27.35 1.68 38.74
CA PRO A 38 28.18 1.70 39.94
C PRO A 38 29.42 0.82 39.75
N ALA A 39 30.55 1.44 39.40
CA ALA A 39 31.84 0.78 39.29
C ALA A 39 32.59 0.79 40.64
N PRO A 40 33.34 -0.26 41.00
CA PRO A 40 34.02 -0.36 42.30
C PRO A 40 35.18 0.62 42.55
N LEU A 41 35.59 1.44 41.58
CA LEU A 41 36.78 2.31 41.70
C LEU A 41 36.61 3.63 40.94
N ASP A 42 37.17 4.70 41.51
CA ASP A 42 37.29 6.06 40.97
C ASP A 42 37.56 6.05 39.46
N ARG A 43 36.50 6.24 38.68
CA ARG A 43 36.53 6.21 37.23
C ARG A 43 36.23 7.61 36.72
N ASN A 44 37.24 8.48 36.76
CA ASN A 44 37.17 9.79 36.12
C ASN A 44 37.34 9.61 34.59
N ARG A 45 36.31 9.09 33.92
CA ARG A 45 36.31 8.91 32.47
C ARG A 45 35.90 10.20 31.77
N PRO A 46 36.62 10.63 30.72
CA PRO A 46 36.23 11.81 29.98
C PRO A 46 34.90 11.54 29.25
N LEU A 47 34.04 12.55 29.17
CA LEU A 47 32.73 12.48 28.51
C LEU A 47 32.81 11.96 27.07
N GLY A 48 33.90 12.25 26.35
CA GLY A 48 34.15 11.72 25.01
C GLY A 48 34.34 10.19 24.96
N ALA A 49 34.91 9.57 26.00
CA ALA A 49 35.05 8.12 26.06
C ALA A 49 33.71 7.43 26.31
N GLU A 50 32.84 8.04 27.11
CA GLU A 50 31.48 7.57 27.35
C GLU A 50 30.62 7.65 26.08
N LEU A 51 30.66 8.78 25.37
CA LEU A 51 29.98 8.94 24.08
C LEU A 51 30.49 7.96 23.03
N ARG A 52 31.81 7.72 22.96
CA ARG A 52 32.39 6.74 22.03
C ARG A 52 31.91 5.32 22.35
N THR A 53 31.86 4.96 23.63
CA THR A 53 31.38 3.65 24.06
C THR A 53 29.90 3.47 23.71
N ALA A 54 29.07 4.48 23.98
CA ALA A 54 27.66 4.51 23.58
C ALA A 54 27.47 4.38 22.07
N ALA A 55 28.26 5.10 21.27
CA ALA A 55 28.21 5.01 19.80
C ALA A 55 28.64 3.62 19.30
N LEU A 56 29.65 3.00 19.90
CA LEU A 56 30.09 1.64 19.57
C LEU A 56 29.01 0.60 19.92
N LEU A 57 28.35 0.73 21.08
CA LEU A 57 27.25 -0.15 21.48
C LEU A 57 26.06 -0.03 20.52
N LEU A 58 25.72 1.20 20.13
CA LEU A 58 24.68 1.44 19.12
C LEU A 58 25.08 0.85 17.76
N GLY A 59 26.33 1.02 17.35
CA GLY A 59 26.88 0.44 16.13
C GLY A 59 26.85 -1.09 16.12
N LEU A 60 27.11 -1.75 17.26
CA LEU A 60 27.00 -3.20 17.42
C LEU A 60 25.55 -3.70 17.34
N GLY A 61 24.58 -2.84 17.64
CA GLY A 61 23.16 -3.13 17.45
C GLY A 61 22.73 -3.18 15.98
N VAL A 62 23.43 -2.48 15.08
CA VAL A 62 23.11 -2.45 13.64
C VAL A 62 23.15 -3.83 12.99
N PRO A 63 24.23 -4.65 13.12
CA PRO A 63 24.24 -5.99 12.53
C PRO A 63 23.17 -6.91 13.13
N LEU A 64 22.86 -6.75 14.42
CA LEU A 64 21.78 -7.49 15.06
C LEU A 64 20.41 -7.09 14.48
N ALA A 65 20.17 -5.79 14.28
CA ALA A 65 18.96 -5.28 13.64
C ALA A 65 18.86 -5.72 12.18
N ALA A 66 19.98 -5.75 11.44
CA ALA A 66 20.03 -6.23 10.07
C ALA A 66 19.74 -7.74 9.99
N ALA A 67 20.30 -8.54 10.90
CA ALA A 67 19.99 -9.95 11.01
C ALA A 67 18.51 -10.15 11.35
N ALA A 68 17.99 -9.44 12.36
CA ALA A 68 16.57 -9.47 12.70
C ALA A 68 15.73 -9.14 11.46
N PHE A 69 16.01 -8.04 10.76
CA PHE A 69 15.30 -7.63 9.53
C PHE A 69 15.35 -8.68 8.41
N LEU A 70 16.47 -9.39 8.25
CA LEU A 70 16.61 -10.41 7.21
C LEU A 70 15.86 -11.70 7.57
N PHE A 71 15.88 -12.08 8.85
CA PHE A 71 15.31 -13.35 9.33
C PHE A 71 13.87 -13.21 9.85
N THR A 72 13.37 -12.01 10.15
CA THR A 72 11.96 -11.83 10.49
C THR A 72 11.10 -11.97 9.23
N PRO A 73 10.12 -12.89 9.23
CA PRO A 73 9.20 -13.02 8.12
C PRO A 73 8.42 -11.72 7.96
N ARG A 74 8.35 -11.20 6.73
CA ARG A 74 7.49 -10.08 6.39
C ARG A 74 6.05 -10.57 6.40
N LEU A 75 5.39 -10.45 7.55
CA LEU A 75 3.99 -10.81 7.68
C LEU A 75 3.17 -9.78 6.88
N GLY A 76 2.47 -10.26 5.84
CA GLY A 76 1.59 -9.42 4.99
C GLY A 76 0.34 -8.92 5.71
N SER A 77 0.18 -9.28 6.99
CA SER A 77 -0.84 -8.74 7.88
C SER A 77 -0.30 -8.77 9.31
N PRO A 78 -0.66 -7.80 10.16
CA PRO A 78 -0.27 -7.86 11.56
C PRO A 78 -0.96 -9.05 12.24
N LEU A 79 -0.25 -9.73 13.14
CA LEU A 79 -0.81 -10.82 13.96
C LEU A 79 -1.86 -10.33 14.97
N TRP A 80 -2.01 -9.01 15.09
CA TRP A 80 -2.91 -8.32 16.01
C TRP A 80 -3.70 -7.31 15.17
N GLY A 81 -5.03 -7.43 15.17
CA GLY A 81 -5.92 -6.58 14.38
C GLY A 81 -5.97 -5.15 14.92
N ALA A 82 -4.94 -4.35 14.65
CA ALA A 82 -4.91 -2.93 14.97
C ALA A 82 -5.89 -2.18 14.04
N PRO A 83 -6.98 -1.59 14.56
CA PRO A 83 -7.91 -0.82 13.75
C PRO A 83 -7.25 0.49 13.33
N GLY A 84 -7.19 0.77 12.03
CA GLY A 84 -6.91 2.12 11.51
C GLY A 84 -5.52 2.40 10.94
N ALA A 85 -4.58 1.44 10.92
CA ALA A 85 -3.29 1.61 10.23
C ALA A 85 -3.28 1.04 8.79
N PHE A 86 -4.38 0.41 8.36
CA PHE A 86 -4.51 -0.20 7.03
C PHE A 86 -5.55 0.55 6.19
N SER A 87 -5.28 1.81 5.89
CA SER A 87 -5.30 2.14 4.46
C SER A 87 -3.96 1.66 3.93
N GLU A 88 -3.76 0.35 3.89
CA GLU A 88 -2.77 -0.23 2.98
C GLU A 88 -3.24 0.32 1.64
N ALA A 89 -2.52 1.31 1.11
CA ALA A 89 -2.75 1.83 -0.22
C ALA A 89 -2.40 0.68 -1.14
N ARG A 90 -3.31 -0.30 -1.23
CA ARG A 90 -3.19 -1.41 -2.14
C ARG A 90 -3.17 -0.78 -3.51
N THR A 91 -2.10 -1.08 -4.22
CA THR A 91 -1.90 -0.77 -5.62
C THR A 91 -3.18 -1.16 -6.36
N GLY A 92 -3.89 -0.15 -6.87
CA GLY A 92 -5.22 -0.30 -7.43
C GLY A 92 -5.45 0.75 -8.50
N LEU A 93 -6.34 0.45 -9.45
CA LEU A 93 -6.84 1.44 -10.41
C LEU A 93 -7.41 2.65 -9.65
N ASP A 94 -6.94 3.86 -9.98
CA ASP A 94 -7.38 5.12 -9.38
C ASP A 94 -8.23 5.95 -10.36
N ASP A 95 -8.95 6.95 -9.86
CA ASP A 95 -9.76 7.86 -10.68
C ASP A 95 -8.93 8.87 -11.50
N ARG A 96 -7.61 8.72 -11.49
CA ARG A 96 -6.62 9.50 -12.22
C ARG A 96 -5.46 8.62 -12.67
N MET A 97 -4.85 9.00 -13.78
CA MET A 97 -3.72 8.28 -14.36
C MET A 97 -2.76 9.28 -15.00
N SER A 98 -1.48 9.15 -14.72
CA SER A 98 -0.41 9.91 -15.37
C SER A 98 0.61 8.92 -15.95
N PRO A 99 1.42 9.30 -16.95
CA PRO A 99 2.48 8.43 -17.43
C PRO A 99 3.38 7.97 -16.26
N GLY A 100 3.56 6.66 -16.10
CA GLY A 100 4.32 6.07 -15.00
C GLY A 100 3.52 5.76 -13.72
N SER A 101 2.28 6.23 -13.58
CA SER A 101 1.47 5.99 -12.37
C SER A 101 1.01 4.52 -12.20
N MET A 102 1.16 3.69 -13.24
CA MET A 102 0.86 2.25 -13.19
C MET A 102 2.07 1.36 -12.87
N THR A 103 3.25 1.94 -12.63
CA THR A 103 4.47 1.13 -12.44
C THR A 103 4.35 0.20 -11.24
N GLU A 104 3.78 0.67 -10.14
CA GLU A 104 3.57 -0.13 -8.93
C GLU A 104 2.53 -1.24 -9.15
N LEU A 105 1.49 -0.97 -9.94
CA LEU A 105 0.48 -1.96 -10.34
C LEU A 105 1.06 -3.08 -11.22
N LEU A 106 2.05 -2.77 -12.07
CA LEU A 106 2.63 -3.74 -13.00
C LEU A 106 3.56 -4.76 -12.32
N VAL A 107 4.04 -4.45 -11.12
CA VAL A 107 4.93 -5.32 -10.34
C VAL A 107 4.24 -5.94 -9.13
N ASP A 108 2.93 -5.70 -8.99
CA ASP A 108 2.10 -6.29 -7.94
C ASP A 108 1.45 -7.58 -8.43
N ASP A 109 1.85 -8.70 -7.83
CA ASP A 109 1.30 -10.04 -8.10
C ASP A 109 0.09 -10.37 -7.20
N SER A 110 -0.43 -9.39 -6.44
CA SER A 110 -1.61 -9.61 -5.63
C SER A 110 -2.85 -9.90 -6.51
N PRO A 111 -3.71 -10.87 -6.12
CA PRO A 111 -4.94 -11.11 -6.85
C PRO A 111 -5.83 -9.85 -6.84
N ALA A 112 -6.25 -9.37 -8.01
CA ALA A 112 -7.21 -8.28 -8.09
C ALA A 112 -8.66 -8.79 -8.04
N PHE A 113 -8.95 -9.81 -8.84
CA PHE A 113 -10.25 -10.49 -8.90
C PHE A 113 -10.10 -11.89 -9.49
N ARG A 114 -11.10 -12.73 -9.27
CA ARG A 114 -11.23 -14.07 -9.85
C ARG A 114 -12.48 -14.11 -10.70
N VAL A 115 -12.41 -14.84 -11.81
CA VAL A 115 -13.54 -15.00 -12.73
C VAL A 115 -13.84 -16.47 -12.91
N HIS A 116 -15.10 -16.83 -12.76
CA HIS A 116 -15.62 -18.13 -13.10
C HIS A 116 -16.52 -18.00 -14.33
N PHE A 117 -16.20 -18.73 -15.41
CA PHE A 117 -17.03 -18.76 -16.61
C PHE A 117 -17.96 -19.96 -16.53
N GLU A 118 -19.27 -19.75 -16.74
CA GLU A 118 -20.27 -20.82 -16.79
C GLU A 118 -20.07 -21.73 -18.01
N THR A 119 -19.45 -21.18 -19.06
CA THR A 119 -19.17 -21.88 -20.32
C THR A 119 -17.66 -21.94 -20.60
N ALA A 120 -17.27 -22.23 -21.84
CA ALA A 120 -15.87 -22.30 -22.22
C ALA A 120 -15.16 -20.94 -21.99
N VAL A 121 -13.96 -21.00 -21.42
CA VAL A 121 -13.14 -19.80 -21.18
C VAL A 121 -12.83 -19.10 -22.52
N PRO A 122 -13.18 -17.82 -22.70
CA PRO A 122 -12.90 -17.08 -23.92
C PRO A 122 -11.40 -17.01 -24.23
N ALA A 123 -11.04 -16.82 -25.50
CA ALA A 123 -9.66 -16.60 -25.92
C ALA A 123 -9.05 -15.40 -25.17
N ALA A 124 -7.73 -15.41 -24.94
CA ALA A 124 -7.05 -14.36 -24.17
C ALA A 124 -7.30 -12.94 -24.72
N SER A 125 -7.38 -12.79 -26.04
CA SER A 125 -7.69 -11.53 -26.71
C SER A 125 -9.10 -11.01 -26.44
N ALA A 126 -10.03 -11.88 -26.05
CA ALA A 126 -11.41 -11.52 -25.71
C ALA A 126 -11.61 -11.27 -24.20
N ARG A 127 -10.56 -11.41 -23.38
CA ARG A 127 -10.63 -11.21 -21.92
C ARG A 127 -10.22 -9.80 -21.51
N TYR A 128 -10.80 -8.80 -22.17
CA TYR A 128 -10.57 -7.40 -21.80
C TYR A 128 -11.54 -7.00 -20.68
N PHE A 129 -11.03 -7.00 -19.45
CA PHE A 129 -11.79 -6.59 -18.26
C PHE A 129 -11.68 -5.07 -18.07
N ARG A 130 -12.75 -4.38 -18.43
CA ARG A 130 -12.88 -2.93 -18.31
C ARG A 130 -13.34 -2.56 -16.90
N SER A 131 -12.74 -1.52 -16.31
CA SER A 131 -13.15 -1.00 -15.00
C SER A 131 -13.69 0.42 -15.05
N ILE A 132 -12.83 1.38 -15.40
CA ILE A 132 -13.11 2.82 -15.40
C ILE A 132 -12.69 3.45 -16.71
N VAL A 133 -13.32 4.57 -17.05
CA VAL A 133 -12.94 5.42 -18.19
C VAL A 133 -12.48 6.77 -17.65
N LEU A 134 -11.33 7.24 -18.15
CA LEU A 134 -10.72 8.51 -17.78
C LEU A 134 -10.73 9.47 -18.99
N PRO A 135 -11.88 10.08 -19.33
CA PRO A 135 -12.03 10.82 -20.58
C PRO A 135 -11.38 12.21 -20.56
N ARG A 136 -11.06 12.78 -19.39
CA ARG A 136 -10.55 14.15 -19.27
C ARG A 136 -9.04 14.15 -19.17
N PHE A 137 -8.37 14.71 -20.16
CA PHE A 137 -6.92 14.92 -20.15
C PHE A 137 -6.58 16.39 -19.93
N ASP A 138 -5.68 16.69 -19.00
CA ASP A 138 -5.23 18.05 -18.68
C ASP A 138 -3.90 18.45 -19.32
N GLY A 139 -3.31 17.58 -20.15
CA GLY A 139 -1.97 17.74 -20.71
C GLY A 139 -0.92 16.82 -20.07
N THR A 140 -1.20 16.30 -18.88
CA THR A 140 -0.32 15.37 -18.15
C THR A 140 -1.06 14.17 -17.57
N THR A 141 -2.30 14.37 -17.13
CA THR A 141 -3.04 13.42 -16.31
C THR A 141 -4.44 13.22 -16.91
N TRP A 142 -4.82 11.97 -17.06
CA TRP A 142 -6.19 11.56 -17.36
C TRP A 142 -6.95 11.46 -16.05
N THR A 143 -8.16 12.01 -16.00
CA THR A 143 -9.01 12.02 -14.81
C THR A 143 -10.42 11.57 -15.18
N ARG A 144 -11.08 10.97 -14.19
CA ARG A 144 -12.48 10.59 -14.29
C ARG A 144 -13.32 11.87 -14.32
N ARG A 145 -14.32 11.90 -15.20
CA ARG A 145 -15.35 12.94 -15.18
C ARG A 145 -16.61 12.37 -14.57
N GLU A 146 -17.20 13.09 -13.62
CA GLU A 146 -18.59 12.84 -13.25
C GLU A 146 -19.47 13.29 -14.42
N THR A 147 -19.79 12.35 -15.30
CA THR A 147 -20.75 12.61 -16.37
C THR A 147 -22.13 12.84 -15.74
N PRO A 148 -22.82 13.96 -16.07
CA PRO A 148 -24.21 14.17 -15.70
C PRO A 148 -25.08 12.99 -16.15
N ALA A 149 -26.14 12.69 -15.41
CA ALA A 149 -27.03 11.58 -15.75
C ALA A 149 -27.85 11.88 -17.03
N GLN A 150 -27.44 11.35 -18.19
CA GLN A 150 -28.26 11.12 -19.41
C GLN A 150 -27.40 10.55 -20.58
N PRO A 151 -27.97 9.84 -21.59
CA PRO A 151 -29.30 9.22 -21.72
C PRO A 151 -29.25 7.68 -21.52
N GLU A 152 -30.33 7.00 -21.90
CA GLU A 152 -30.54 5.54 -21.93
C GLU A 152 -29.35 4.82 -22.59
N LEU A 153 -28.97 3.65 -22.06
CA LEU A 153 -27.87 2.84 -22.59
C LEU A 153 -28.16 2.49 -24.06
N GLU A 154 -27.28 2.89 -24.99
CA GLU A 154 -27.43 2.52 -26.40
C GLU A 154 -27.45 0.99 -26.53
N PRO A 155 -28.41 0.38 -27.26
CA PRO A 155 -28.48 -1.06 -27.38
C PRO A 155 -27.19 -1.63 -27.98
N VAL A 156 -26.60 -2.64 -27.32
CA VAL A 156 -25.44 -3.35 -27.85
C VAL A 156 -25.94 -4.33 -28.89
N VAL A 157 -25.52 -4.15 -30.14
CA VAL A 157 -25.66 -5.17 -31.19
C VAL A 157 -24.37 -5.96 -31.23
N GLY A 158 -24.31 -7.06 -30.50
CA GLY A 158 -23.20 -8.00 -30.54
C GLY A 158 -23.43 -9.04 -31.63
N GLU A 159 -22.37 -9.37 -32.38
CA GLU A 159 -22.38 -10.52 -33.31
C GLU A 159 -22.30 -11.87 -32.56
N THR A 160 -21.85 -11.83 -31.30
CA THR A 160 -21.65 -13.00 -30.45
C THR A 160 -22.69 -13.08 -29.33
N PRO A 161 -23.07 -14.30 -28.91
CA PRO A 161 -23.94 -14.46 -27.74
C PRO A 161 -23.28 -13.89 -26.47
N PRO A 162 -24.10 -13.42 -25.50
CA PRO A 162 -23.60 -13.00 -24.20
C PRO A 162 -22.80 -14.10 -23.50
N ILE A 163 -21.82 -13.69 -22.70
CA ILE A 163 -21.00 -14.58 -21.89
C ILE A 163 -21.44 -14.41 -20.44
N ASP A 164 -21.93 -15.49 -19.85
CA ASP A 164 -22.28 -15.53 -18.43
C ASP A 164 -21.05 -15.94 -17.60
N TYR A 165 -20.76 -15.15 -16.57
CA TYR A 165 -19.63 -15.35 -15.68
C TYR A 165 -19.88 -14.71 -14.31
N GLU A 166 -19.23 -15.26 -13.29
CA GLU A 166 -19.20 -14.71 -11.94
C GLU A 166 -17.82 -14.08 -11.67
N VAL A 167 -17.81 -12.94 -10.98
CA VAL A 167 -16.58 -12.26 -10.57
C VAL A 167 -16.54 -12.14 -9.05
N THR A 168 -15.46 -12.66 -8.45
CA THR A 168 -15.15 -12.45 -7.04
C THR A 168 -14.05 -11.41 -6.92
N PHE A 169 -14.32 -10.33 -6.19
CA PHE A 169 -13.40 -9.20 -6.02
C PHE A 169 -12.63 -9.30 -4.71
N GLU A 170 -11.35 -8.95 -4.75
CA GLU A 170 -10.63 -8.59 -3.53
C GLU A 170 -11.02 -7.16 -3.08
N PRO A 171 -10.96 -6.85 -1.77
CA PRO A 171 -11.29 -5.52 -1.27
C PRO A 171 -10.39 -4.43 -1.89
N SER A 172 -10.98 -3.56 -2.73
CA SER A 172 -10.26 -2.46 -3.41
C SER A 172 -10.51 -1.08 -2.79
N HIS A 173 -11.46 -0.95 -1.86
CA HIS A 173 -11.94 0.33 -1.30
C HIS A 173 -12.40 1.37 -2.34
N ARG A 174 -12.63 0.95 -3.58
CA ARG A 174 -13.11 1.80 -4.67
C ARG A 174 -14.50 1.37 -5.11
N PRO A 175 -15.36 2.31 -5.55
CA PRO A 175 -16.72 1.99 -5.96
C PRO A 175 -16.82 1.39 -7.36
N TRP A 176 -15.73 1.29 -8.13
CA TRP A 176 -15.74 0.73 -9.48
C TRP A 176 -15.41 -0.76 -9.49
N LEU A 177 -16.11 -1.49 -10.36
CA LEU A 177 -15.92 -2.92 -10.57
C LEU A 177 -15.24 -3.17 -11.91
N VAL A 178 -14.87 -4.42 -12.18
CA VAL A 178 -14.39 -4.88 -13.50
C VAL A 178 -15.44 -5.76 -14.16
N ALA A 179 -15.57 -5.65 -15.49
CA ALA A 179 -16.42 -6.52 -16.29
C ALA A 179 -15.81 -6.70 -17.69
N LEU A 180 -16.13 -7.81 -18.35
CA LEU A 180 -15.81 -7.96 -19.77
C LEU A 180 -16.52 -6.88 -20.59
N ASP A 181 -15.78 -6.24 -21.50
CA ASP A 181 -16.33 -5.24 -22.40
C ASP A 181 -17.07 -5.93 -23.57
N VAL A 182 -18.33 -5.61 -23.88
CA VAL A 182 -19.22 -4.61 -23.27
C VAL A 182 -20.22 -5.30 -22.32
N PRO A 183 -20.36 -4.89 -21.04
CA PRO A 183 -21.35 -5.49 -20.15
C PRO A 183 -22.77 -5.15 -20.62
N VAL A 184 -23.62 -6.18 -20.71
CA VAL A 184 -25.01 -6.09 -21.19
C VAL A 184 -26.04 -6.12 -20.06
N SER A 185 -25.67 -6.69 -18.91
CA SER A 185 -26.49 -6.78 -17.70
C SER A 185 -25.62 -6.49 -16.47
N ALA A 186 -26.28 -6.18 -15.35
CA ALA A 186 -25.65 -6.01 -14.05
C ALA A 186 -26.59 -6.55 -12.96
N ASP A 187 -26.01 -7.14 -11.91
CA ASP A 187 -26.77 -7.70 -10.80
C ASP A 187 -27.54 -6.64 -10.00
N THR A 188 -28.52 -7.11 -9.22
CA THR A 188 -29.35 -6.25 -8.39
C THR A 188 -28.49 -5.53 -7.35
N GLY A 189 -28.45 -4.19 -7.41
CA GLY A 189 -27.63 -3.36 -6.53
C GLY A 189 -26.39 -2.77 -7.20
N LEU A 190 -26.01 -3.27 -8.38
CA LEU A 190 -24.95 -2.67 -9.19
C LEU A 190 -25.52 -1.58 -10.11
N ARG A 191 -24.74 -0.53 -10.31
CA ARG A 191 -25.08 0.56 -11.22
C ARG A 191 -24.20 0.49 -12.46
N MET A 192 -24.82 0.27 -13.62
CA MET A 192 -24.18 0.46 -14.91
C MET A 192 -24.24 1.94 -15.31
N ARG A 193 -23.08 2.51 -15.65
CA ARG A 193 -22.95 3.90 -16.09
C ARG A 193 -23.08 3.99 -17.62
N PRO A 194 -23.35 5.20 -18.17
CA PRO A 194 -23.47 5.39 -19.63
C PRO A 194 -22.23 4.99 -20.43
N ASP A 195 -21.05 5.06 -19.81
CA ASP A 195 -19.78 4.63 -20.40
C ASP A 195 -19.53 3.11 -20.28
N ARG A 196 -20.57 2.33 -19.94
CA ARG A 196 -20.53 0.88 -19.78
C ARG A 196 -19.59 0.39 -18.67
N THR A 197 -19.34 1.24 -17.69
CA THR A 197 -18.61 0.85 -16.47
C THR A 197 -19.58 0.46 -15.36
N LEU A 198 -19.17 -0.49 -14.50
CA LEU A 198 -19.95 -0.94 -13.36
C LEU A 198 -19.44 -0.29 -12.07
N SER A 199 -20.36 0.05 -11.18
CA SER A 199 -20.06 0.53 -9.83
C SER A 199 -21.02 -0.03 -8.78
N ALA A 200 -20.50 -0.27 -7.57
CA ALA A 200 -21.27 -0.64 -6.38
C ALA A 200 -21.71 0.59 -5.57
#